data_AF-A0A267M8N3-F1
#
_entry.id   AF-A0A267M8N3-F1
#
_cell.length_a   1.000
_cell.length_b   1.000
_cell.length_c   1.000
_cell.angle_alpha   90.00
_cell.angle_beta   90.00
_cell.angle_gamma   90.00
#
_symmetry.space_group_name_H-M   'P 1'
#
loop_
_entity.id
_entity.type
_entity.pdbx_description
1 polymer ?
#
loop_
_entity_poly.entity_id
_entity_poly.type
_entity_poly.pdbx_seq_one_letter_code
_entity_poly.pdbx_strand_id
1 'polypeptide(L)'
;MPRNAQSAYMQVLNGNPNKRTKKQLKKRIKQEEKLQVSAEDMDIPISADAGVKKEYNRILKVFKDSNLFNEADVTTLARYADLWGEYVAANRRLKKNGKYHDGKLDPDLGFKLKLSAELDKLAKELGLTPAARASLAISKKDDEPEKSDDDF
;
A
#
# COMPACT_ATOMS: atom_id res chain seq x y z
N MET A 1 -1.99 -21.67 5.97
CA MET A 1 -0.97 -20.66 5.64
C MET A 1 -0.09 -20.45 6.88
N PRO A 2 1.22 -20.21 6.75
CA PRO A 2 2.07 -19.88 7.89
C PRO A 2 1.56 -18.58 8.54
N ARG A 3 1.49 -18.56 9.88
CA ARG A 3 1.00 -17.41 10.65
C ARG A 3 2.02 -16.27 10.54
N ASN A 4 1.55 -15.05 10.29
CA ASN A 4 2.42 -13.87 10.25
C ASN A 4 3.07 -13.67 11.63
N ALA A 5 4.33 -13.21 11.64
CA ALA A 5 5.07 -13.04 12.88
C ALA A 5 4.57 -11.80 13.63
N GLN A 6 3.95 -12.00 14.79
CA GLN A 6 3.52 -10.90 15.67
C GLN A 6 4.71 -10.04 16.14
N SER A 7 4.49 -8.72 16.22
CA SER A 7 5.45 -7.73 16.73
C SER A 7 5.94 -8.10 18.15
N ALA A 8 7.22 -7.82 18.43
CA ALA A 8 7.78 -8.04 19.76
C ALA A 8 7.15 -7.15 20.83
N TYR A 9 6.70 -5.96 20.45
CA TYR A 9 5.98 -5.05 21.34
C TYR A 9 4.65 -5.67 21.78
N MET A 10 3.90 -6.24 20.83
CA MET A 10 2.62 -6.91 21.13
C MET A 10 2.79 -8.20 21.92
N GLN A 11 3.87 -8.96 21.69
CA GLN A 11 4.20 -10.13 22.53
C GLN A 11 4.43 -9.75 24.00
N VAL A 12 4.99 -8.57 24.27
CA VAL A 12 5.15 -8.05 25.63
C VAL A 12 3.80 -7.59 26.20
N LEU A 13 3.00 -6.86 25.44
CA LEU A 13 1.67 -6.39 25.84
C LEU A 13 0.70 -7.54 26.16
N ASN A 14 0.68 -8.57 25.32
CA ASN A 14 -0.21 -9.72 25.47
C ASN A 14 0.29 -10.73 26.52
N GLY A 15 1.45 -10.49 27.15
CA GLY A 15 2.06 -11.43 28.09
C GLY A 15 2.48 -12.77 27.49
N ASN A 16 2.47 -12.92 26.15
CA ASN A 16 2.84 -14.13 25.43
C ASN A 16 4.22 -13.96 24.77
N PRO A 17 5.32 -14.34 25.46
CA PRO A 17 6.67 -14.17 24.94
C PRO A 17 7.04 -15.14 23.82
N ASN A 18 6.16 -16.09 23.44
CA ASN A 18 6.39 -17.10 22.42
C ASN A 18 7.78 -17.78 22.54
N LYS A 19 8.07 -18.32 23.73
CA LYS A 19 9.35 -18.98 24.10
C LYS A 19 10.59 -18.08 24.02
N ARG A 20 10.45 -16.75 23.97
CA ARG A 20 11.57 -15.80 23.98
C ARG A 20 11.83 -15.25 25.37
N THR A 21 13.10 -14.95 25.66
CA THR A 21 13.50 -14.29 26.91
C THR A 21 13.19 -12.78 26.86
N LYS A 22 13.04 -12.15 28.03
CA LYS A 22 12.89 -10.68 28.16
C LYS A 22 13.99 -9.90 27.43
N LYS A 23 15.25 -10.39 27.46
CA LYS A 23 16.38 -9.78 26.74
C LYS A 23 16.21 -9.85 25.22
N GLN A 24 15.75 -10.99 24.70
CA GLN A 24 15.50 -11.18 23.26
C GLN A 24 14.34 -10.30 22.78
N LEU A 25 13.25 -10.21 23.54
CA LEU A 25 12.12 -9.32 23.21
C LEU A 25 12.54 -7.86 23.19
N LYS A 26 13.26 -7.38 24.22
CA LYS A 26 13.80 -6.00 24.23
C LYS A 26 14.73 -5.72 23.04
N LYS A 27 15.60 -6.67 22.67
CA LYS A 27 16.47 -6.52 21.50
C LYS A 27 15.65 -6.39 20.22
N ARG A 28 14.59 -7.18 20.09
CA ARG A 28 13.72 -7.18 18.91
C ARG A 28 12.85 -5.92 18.82
N ILE A 29 12.27 -5.43 19.93
CA ILE A 29 11.56 -4.14 19.95
C ILE A 29 12.47 -3.02 19.46
N LYS A 30 13.70 -2.94 19.98
CA LYS A 30 14.68 -1.95 19.51
C LYS A 30 15.06 -2.09 18.03
N GLN A 31 14.98 -3.30 17.48
CA GLN A 31 15.20 -3.53 16.05
C GLN A 31 13.97 -3.11 15.24
N GLU A 32 12.76 -3.41 15.71
CA GLU A 32 11.50 -3.01 15.08
C GLU A 32 11.31 -1.48 15.09
N GLU A 33 11.67 -0.80 16.19
CA GLU A 33 11.70 0.66 16.28
C GLU A 33 12.66 1.29 15.26
N LYS A 34 13.85 0.69 15.06
CA LYS A 34 14.83 1.16 14.06
C LYS A 34 14.39 0.94 12.61
N LEU A 35 13.41 0.05 12.40
CA LEU A 35 12.85 -0.24 11.08
C LEU A 35 11.57 0.57 10.81
N GLN A 36 11.09 1.35 11.79
CA GLN A 36 10.00 2.29 11.54
C GLN A 36 10.45 3.34 10.53
N VAL A 37 9.57 3.65 9.59
CA VAL A 37 9.80 4.65 8.55
C VAL A 37 8.93 5.86 8.87
N SER A 38 9.54 7.04 8.76
CA SER A 38 8.87 8.32 8.97
C SER A 38 7.83 8.57 7.87
N ALA A 39 6.80 9.37 8.16
CA ALA A 39 5.81 9.83 7.19
C ALA A 39 5.85 11.36 7.02
N GLU A 40 6.97 11.98 7.42
CA GLU A 40 7.16 13.44 7.39
C GLU A 40 7.48 13.94 5.98
N ASP A 41 8.33 13.23 5.23
CA ASP A 41 8.70 13.59 3.86
C ASP A 41 7.97 12.74 2.82
N MET A 42 6.78 13.17 2.44
CA MET A 42 5.98 12.50 1.41
C MET A 42 6.10 13.17 0.03
N ASP A 43 7.18 13.94 -0.21
CA ASP A 43 7.37 14.59 -1.50
C ASP A 43 7.88 13.61 -2.57
N ILE A 44 7.43 13.80 -3.82
CA ILE A 44 7.86 12.94 -4.94
C ILE A 44 9.34 13.22 -5.25
N PRO A 45 10.23 12.21 -5.21
CA PRO A 45 11.68 12.40 -5.33
C PRO A 45 12.17 12.67 -6.77
N ILE A 46 11.27 12.68 -7.75
CA ILE A 46 11.57 12.88 -9.17
C ILE A 46 10.73 14.01 -9.75
N SER A 47 11.23 14.63 -10.82
CA SER A 47 10.46 15.60 -11.60
C SER A 47 9.25 14.92 -12.24
N ALA A 48 8.12 14.96 -11.55
CA ALA A 48 6.85 14.39 -12.01
C ALA A 48 6.01 15.43 -12.76
N ASP A 49 5.30 14.98 -13.80
CA ASP A 49 4.34 15.80 -14.52
C ASP A 49 3.20 16.29 -13.60
N ALA A 50 2.56 17.41 -13.97
CA ALA A 50 1.46 17.99 -13.21
C ALA A 50 0.30 17.01 -13.00
N GLY A 51 0.02 16.14 -13.98
CA GLY A 51 -1.00 15.09 -13.86
C GLY A 51 -0.67 14.07 -12.78
N VAL A 52 0.59 13.64 -12.71
CA VAL A 52 1.10 12.69 -11.71
C VAL A 52 1.01 13.29 -10.32
N LYS A 53 1.52 14.52 -10.15
CA LYS A 53 1.44 15.24 -8.86
C LYS A 53 0.00 15.39 -8.38
N LYS A 54 -0.93 15.70 -9.29
CA LYS A 54 -2.35 15.84 -8.95
C LYS A 54 -2.95 14.54 -8.42
N GLU A 55 -2.70 13.41 -9.10
CA GLU A 55 -3.23 12.12 -8.68
C GLU A 55 -2.56 11.63 -7.38
N TYR A 56 -1.25 11.79 -7.26
CA TYR A 56 -0.50 11.49 -6.04
C TYR A 56 -1.07 12.23 -4.82
N ASN A 57 -1.21 13.56 -4.94
CA ASN A 57 -1.77 14.39 -3.88
C ASN A 57 -3.23 14.07 -3.59
N ARG A 58 -4.01 13.66 -4.60
CA ARG A 58 -5.39 13.20 -4.40
C ARG A 58 -5.41 11.96 -3.49
N ILE A 59 -4.52 10.99 -3.72
CA ILE A 59 -4.43 9.78 -2.90
C ILE A 59 -4.01 10.14 -1.47
N LEU A 60 -2.92 10.89 -1.28
CA LEU A 60 -2.48 11.32 0.05
C LEU A 60 -3.58 12.05 0.82
N LYS A 61 -4.33 12.94 0.16
CA LYS A 61 -5.44 13.66 0.77
C LYS A 61 -6.57 12.75 1.26
N VAL A 62 -6.86 11.67 0.54
CA VAL A 62 -7.88 10.69 0.95
C VAL A 62 -7.46 9.94 2.22
N PHE A 63 -6.15 9.71 2.38
CA PHE A 63 -5.57 8.92 3.46
C PHE A 63 -4.89 9.75 4.56
N LYS A 64 -5.05 11.08 4.55
CA LYS A 64 -4.37 12.02 5.45
C LYS A 64 -4.59 11.72 6.94
N ASP A 65 -5.76 11.19 7.30
CA ASP A 65 -6.13 10.90 8.69
C ASP A 65 -5.79 9.44 9.06
N SER A 66 -5.02 8.75 8.22
CA SER A 66 -4.62 7.35 8.40
C SER A 66 -3.10 7.23 8.43
N ASN A 67 -2.59 6.29 9.23
CA ASN A 67 -1.17 5.92 9.24
C ASN A 67 -0.90 4.79 8.24
N LEU A 68 -1.49 4.87 7.04
CA LEU A 68 -1.36 3.83 6.02
C LEU A 68 -0.04 3.96 5.24
N PHE A 69 0.36 5.18 4.91
CA PHE A 69 1.52 5.47 4.08
C PHE A 69 2.65 6.13 4.87
N ASN A 70 3.89 5.84 4.49
CA ASN A 70 5.10 6.48 4.98
C ASN A 70 6.10 6.72 3.83
N GLU A 71 7.28 7.26 4.13
CA GLU A 71 8.33 7.58 3.16
C GLU A 71 8.73 6.40 2.25
N ALA A 72 8.61 5.15 2.71
CA ALA A 72 8.92 3.98 1.90
C ALA A 72 7.90 3.75 0.76
N ASP A 73 6.68 4.27 0.90
CA ASP A 73 5.62 4.10 -0.08
C ASP A 73 5.67 5.16 -1.19
N VAL A 74 6.43 6.24 -1.00
CA VAL A 74 6.45 7.41 -1.90
C VAL A 74 6.71 7.02 -3.35
N THR A 75 7.70 6.15 -3.61
CA THR A 75 8.05 5.73 -4.97
C THR A 75 6.94 4.88 -5.60
N THR A 76 6.34 3.98 -4.82
CA THR A 76 5.26 3.09 -5.28
C THR A 76 3.98 3.89 -5.57
N LEU A 77 3.66 4.87 -4.72
CA LEU A 77 2.56 5.82 -4.92
C LEU A 77 2.78 6.70 -6.16
N ALA A 78 3.99 7.22 -6.35
CA ALA A 78 4.33 8.03 -7.52
C ALA A 78 4.19 7.21 -8.81
N ARG A 79 4.67 5.96 -8.81
CA ARG A 79 4.51 5.02 -9.93
C ARG A 79 3.04 4.72 -10.22
N TYR A 80 2.21 4.53 -9.18
CA TYR A 80 0.77 4.34 -9.37
C TYR A 80 0.13 5.55 -10.06
N ALA A 81 0.44 6.76 -9.57
CA ALA A 81 -0.09 8.01 -10.13
C ALA A 81 0.33 8.23 -11.59
N ASP A 82 1.57 7.86 -11.95
CA ASP A 82 2.08 7.91 -13.31
C ASP A 82 1.33 6.95 -14.25
N LEU A 83 1.23 5.67 -13.86
CA LEU A 83 0.49 4.66 -14.62
C LEU A 83 -1.00 5.01 -14.77
N TRP A 84 -1.59 5.67 -13.78
CA TRP A 84 -2.96 6.18 -13.87
C TRP A 84 -3.09 7.26 -14.95
N GLY A 85 -2.12 8.17 -15.04
CA GLY A 85 -2.04 9.17 -16.11
C GLY A 85 -2.01 8.52 -17.49
N GLU A 86 -1.14 7.53 -17.69
CA GLU A 86 -1.04 6.77 -18.94
C GLU A 86 -2.34 6.01 -19.27
N TYR A 87 -2.98 5.41 -18.27
CA TYR A 87 -4.25 4.70 -18.45
C TYR A 87 -5.35 5.67 -18.93
N VAL A 88 -5.44 6.84 -18.32
CA VAL A 88 -6.40 7.88 -18.70
C VAL A 88 -6.09 8.39 -20.11
N ALA A 89 -4.81 8.57 -20.46
CA ALA A 89 -4.40 8.98 -21.80
C ALA A 89 -4.77 7.94 -22.88
N ALA A 90 -4.45 6.67 -22.67
CA ALA A 90 -4.84 5.58 -23.56
C ALA A 90 -6.37 5.50 -23.72
N ASN A 91 -7.12 5.66 -22.63
CA ASN A 91 -8.58 5.68 -22.68
C ASN A 91 -9.14 6.87 -23.49
N ARG A 92 -8.49 8.04 -23.42
CA ARG A 92 -8.87 9.21 -24.24
C ARG A 92 -8.60 8.99 -25.72
N ARG A 93 -7.44 8.41 -26.07
CA ARG A 93 -7.10 8.09 -27.47
C ARG A 93 -8.08 7.08 -28.07
N LEU A 94 -8.38 5.99 -27.35
CA LEU A 94 -9.39 5.00 -27.77
C LEU A 94 -10.81 5.60 -27.92
N LYS A 95 -11.20 6.53 -27.04
CA LYS A 95 -12.50 7.21 -27.18
C LYS A 95 -12.57 8.11 -28.40
N LYS A 96 -11.46 8.76 -28.76
CA LYS A 96 -11.38 9.68 -29.90
C LYS A 96 -11.28 8.93 -31.23
N ASN A 97 -10.43 7.91 -31.27
CA ASN A 97 -10.05 7.25 -32.51
C ASN A 97 -10.89 6.00 -32.78
N GLY A 98 -11.55 5.44 -31.75
CA GLY A 98 -12.20 4.14 -31.83
C GLY A 98 -11.27 3.01 -31.41
N LYS A 99 -11.79 1.78 -31.39
CA LYS A 99 -11.02 0.58 -31.02
C LYS A 99 -10.49 -0.19 -32.23
N TYR A 100 -10.95 0.16 -33.42
CA TYR A 100 -10.65 -0.55 -34.66
C TYR A 100 -10.24 0.44 -35.74
N HIS A 101 -9.15 0.12 -36.44
CA HIS A 101 -8.63 0.84 -37.58
C HIS A 101 -8.33 -0.18 -38.69
N ASP A 102 -8.98 -0.05 -39.84
CA ASP A 102 -8.83 -0.97 -40.98
C ASP A 102 -9.00 -2.46 -40.61
N GLY A 103 -9.99 -2.76 -39.76
CA GLY A 103 -10.26 -4.11 -39.27
C GLY A 103 -9.27 -4.64 -38.22
N LYS A 104 -8.23 -3.86 -37.87
CA LYS A 104 -7.25 -4.20 -36.84
C LYS A 104 -7.59 -3.51 -35.53
N LEU A 105 -7.31 -4.20 -34.42
CA LEU A 105 -7.49 -3.68 -33.08
C LEU A 105 -6.44 -2.61 -32.76
N ASP A 106 -6.86 -1.50 -32.15
CA ASP A 106 -5.93 -0.44 -31.75
C ASP A 106 -4.96 -0.93 -30.65
N PRO A 107 -3.64 -0.70 -30.79
CA PRO A 107 -2.63 -1.08 -29.78
C PRO A 107 -2.88 -0.52 -28.38
N ASP A 108 -3.51 0.66 -28.27
CA ASP A 108 -3.87 1.27 -26.98
C ASP A 108 -4.83 0.39 -26.19
N LEU A 109 -5.63 -0.47 -26.83
CA LEU A 109 -6.50 -1.39 -26.09
C LEU A 109 -5.67 -2.41 -25.32
N GLY A 110 -4.67 -3.02 -25.97
CA GLY A 110 -3.75 -3.95 -25.33
C GLY A 110 -2.91 -3.25 -24.25
N PHE A 111 -2.42 -2.04 -24.54
CA PHE A 111 -1.67 -1.24 -23.57
C PHE A 111 -2.53 -0.88 -22.34
N LYS A 112 -3.77 -0.41 -22.54
CA LYS A 112 -4.72 -0.10 -21.47
C LYS A 112 -5.02 -1.30 -20.57
N LEU A 113 -5.17 -2.50 -21.14
CA LEU A 113 -5.40 -3.72 -20.36
C LEU A 113 -4.19 -4.08 -19.50
N LYS A 114 -2.97 -3.93 -20.03
CA LYS A 114 -1.73 -4.12 -19.26
C LYS A 114 -1.60 -3.11 -18.11
N LEU A 115 -1.86 -1.84 -18.39
CA LEU A 115 -1.89 -0.78 -17.38
C LEU A 115 -2.93 -1.07 -16.29
N SER A 116 -4.14 -1.52 -16.69
CA SER A 116 -5.20 -1.88 -15.75
C SER A 116 -4.75 -2.97 -14.77
N ALA A 117 -4.09 -4.02 -15.28
CA ALA A 117 -3.62 -5.13 -14.46
C ALA A 117 -2.51 -4.68 -13.48
N GLU A 118 -1.60 -3.83 -13.91
CA GLU A 118 -0.54 -3.30 -13.04
C GLU A 118 -1.11 -2.34 -11.99
N LEU A 119 -2.08 -1.48 -12.37
CA LEU A 119 -2.79 -0.61 -11.44
C LEU A 119 -3.55 -1.43 -10.38
N ASP A 120 -4.23 -2.51 -10.76
CA ASP A 120 -4.93 -3.39 -9.80
C ASP A 120 -3.96 -4.06 -8.82
N LYS A 121 -2.76 -4.43 -9.29
CA LYS A 121 -1.71 -5.01 -8.43
C LYS A 121 -1.22 -3.97 -7.42
N LEU A 122 -0.84 -2.79 -7.88
CA LEU A 122 -0.36 -1.71 -7.02
C LEU A 122 -1.46 -1.23 -6.05
N ALA A 123 -2.72 -1.17 -6.50
CA ALA A 123 -3.85 -0.81 -5.65
C ALA A 123 -4.10 -1.82 -4.51
N LYS A 124 -3.78 -3.09 -4.73
CA LYS A 124 -3.84 -4.12 -3.67
C LYS A 124 -2.67 -3.98 -2.69
N GLU A 125 -1.47 -3.72 -3.20
CA GLU A 125 -0.27 -3.54 -2.39
C GLU A 125 -0.36 -2.31 -1.50
N LEU A 126 -0.80 -1.18 -2.05
CA LEU A 126 -0.93 0.11 -1.35
C LEU A 126 -2.21 0.24 -0.50
N GLY A 127 -3.06 -0.78 -0.39
CA GLY A 127 -4.30 -0.65 0.38
C GLY A 127 -5.34 0.32 -0.23
N LEU A 128 -5.29 0.57 -1.55
CA LEU A 128 -6.26 1.48 -2.19
C LEU A 128 -7.66 0.85 -2.35
N THR A 129 -7.77 -0.48 -2.30
CA THR A 129 -9.05 -1.20 -2.34
C THR A 129 -9.58 -1.53 -0.94
N PRO A 130 -10.92 -1.57 -0.73
CA PRO A 130 -11.49 -1.98 0.56
C PRO A 130 -11.01 -3.35 1.04
N ALA A 131 -10.91 -4.33 0.14
CA ALA A 131 -10.43 -5.66 0.46
C ALA A 131 -8.96 -5.67 0.91
N ALA A 132 -8.10 -4.91 0.23
CA ALA A 132 -6.71 -4.75 0.64
C ALA A 132 -6.60 -4.11 2.04
N ARG A 133 -7.38 -3.06 2.31
CA ARG A 133 -7.40 -2.45 3.66
C ARG A 133 -7.91 -3.41 4.72
N ALA A 134 -8.97 -4.16 4.43
CA ALA A 134 -9.47 -5.18 5.35
C ALA A 134 -8.39 -6.23 5.63
N SER A 135 -7.65 -6.69 4.62
CA SER A 135 -6.53 -7.62 4.78
C SER A 135 -5.41 -7.03 5.64
N LEU A 136 -5.02 -5.78 5.42
CA LEU A 136 -4.01 -5.07 6.21
C LEU A 136 -4.48 -4.87 7.68
N ALA A 137 -5.77 -4.63 7.87
CA ALA A 137 -6.37 -4.51 9.20
C ALA A 137 -6.47 -5.87 9.92
N ILE A 138 -6.76 -6.97 9.21
CA ILE A 138 -6.77 -8.32 9.80
C ILE A 138 -5.36 -8.69 10.26
N SER A 139 -4.32 -8.40 9.46
CA SER A 139 -2.95 -8.59 9.93
C SER A 139 -2.61 -7.76 11.17
N LYS A 140 -3.25 -6.60 11.37
CA LYS A 140 -3.13 -5.82 12.60
C LYS A 140 -3.99 -6.35 13.77
N LYS A 141 -5.12 -7.02 13.50
CA LYS A 141 -5.97 -7.62 14.55
C LYS A 141 -5.41 -8.90 15.13
N ASP A 142 -4.70 -9.70 14.33
CA ASP A 142 -3.89 -10.82 14.85
C ASP A 142 -2.81 -10.34 15.85
N ASP A 143 -2.49 -9.04 15.84
CA ASP A 143 -1.55 -8.42 16.74
C ASP A 143 -2.21 -7.82 18.00
N GLU A 144 -3.53 -7.52 18.02
CA GLU A 144 -4.25 -6.96 19.19
C GLU A 144 -4.46 -8.01 20.30
N PRO A 145 -4.48 -7.62 21.60
CA PRO A 145 -4.70 -8.56 22.70
C PRO A 145 -6.10 -9.18 22.59
N GLU A 146 -6.19 -10.52 22.62
CA GLU A 146 -7.39 -11.17 23.14
C GLU A 146 -7.55 -10.66 24.57
N LYS A 147 -8.61 -9.88 24.84
CA LYS A 147 -9.02 -9.60 26.21
C LYS A 147 -9.36 -10.96 26.83
N SER A 148 -8.45 -11.49 27.65
CA SER A 148 -8.79 -12.51 28.63
C SER A 148 -9.65 -11.81 29.68
N ASP A 149 -10.96 -11.94 29.55
CA ASP A 149 -11.86 -11.83 30.69
C ASP A 149 -11.57 -13.02 31.60
N ASP A 150 -10.50 -12.93 32.39
CA ASP A 150 -10.29 -13.79 33.55
C ASP A 150 -10.02 -12.86 34.74
N ASP A 151 -11.07 -12.70 35.55
CA ASP A 151 -11.00 -12.23 36.94
C ASP A 151 -9.89 -12.96 37.68
N PHE A 152 -8.90 -12.23 38.20
CA PHE A 152 -8.12 -12.59 39.41
C PHE A 152 -7.46 -11.35 40.03
#